data_AF-A0A3D3RTJ9-F1
#
_entry.id   AF-A0A3D3RTJ9-F1
#
_cell.length_a   1.000
_cell.length_b   1.000
_cell.length_c   1.000
_cell.angle_alpha   90.00
_cell.angle_beta   90.00
_cell.angle_gamma   90.00
#
_symmetry.space_group_name_H-M   'P 1'
#
loop_
_entity.id
_entity.type
_entity.pdbx_description
1 polymer ?
#
loop_
_entity_poly.entity_id
_entity_poly.type
_entity_poly.pdbx_seq_one_letter_code
_entity_poly.pdbx_strand_id
1 'polypeptide(L)'
;MRKSLLAVAALMGAAVLPSQAAVIRVDEDTFANTGLKLQIWAQRLGKTTPGGKDYTDFSINNARIYFSGQVNKIVQFGANLDFAVHSGERGRGTHQGTSNSRVNDAFINLKLMDEFQVMAGLYRLPFSRAALTDSYSYYIPTGYGYSVRG
;
A
#
# COMPACT_ATOMS: atom_id res chain seq x y z
N MET A 1 -13.53 -5.26 -20.13
CA MET A 1 -13.97 -4.42 -18.99
C MET A 1 -15.01 -3.43 -19.51
N ARG A 2 -16.20 -3.33 -18.88
CA ARG A 2 -17.32 -2.50 -19.38
C ARG A 2 -16.99 -1.02 -19.22
N LYS A 3 -17.19 -0.22 -20.28
CA LYS A 3 -16.84 1.22 -20.39
C LYS A 3 -17.43 2.10 -19.26
N SER A 4 -18.54 1.68 -18.65
CA SER A 4 -19.17 2.36 -17.53
C SER A 4 -18.34 2.33 -16.24
N LEU A 5 -17.58 1.26 -15.97
CA LEU A 5 -16.68 1.17 -14.82
C LEU A 5 -15.46 2.10 -14.95
N LEU A 6 -14.94 2.26 -16.17
CA LEU A 6 -13.85 3.20 -16.48
C LEU A 6 -14.29 4.65 -16.33
N ALA A 7 -15.53 4.98 -16.72
CA ALA A 7 -16.08 6.33 -16.58
C ALA A 7 -16.27 6.74 -15.11
N VAL A 8 -16.72 5.81 -14.26
CA VAL A 8 -16.85 6.04 -12.81
C VAL A 8 -15.48 6.15 -12.14
N ALA A 9 -14.50 5.34 -12.53
CA ALA A 9 -13.11 5.46 -12.06
C ALA A 9 -12.46 6.80 -12.46
N ALA A 10 -12.75 7.29 -13.68
CA ALA A 10 -12.29 8.60 -14.15
C ALA A 10 -12.95 9.78 -13.40
N LEU A 11 -14.24 9.66 -13.07
CA LEU A 11 -14.95 10.68 -12.28
C LEU A 11 -14.52 10.70 -10.80
N MET A 12 -14.00 9.59 -10.28
CA MET A 12 -13.50 9.46 -8.90
C MET A 12 -11.98 9.72 -8.76
N GLY A 13 -11.27 10.04 -9.85
CA GLY A 13 -9.83 10.38 -9.82
C GLY A 13 -8.90 9.23 -9.39
N ALA A 14 -9.40 8.00 -9.29
CA ALA A 14 -8.67 6.83 -8.82
C ALA A 14 -8.62 5.77 -9.93
N ALA A 15 -7.53 5.76 -10.70
CA ALA A 15 -7.22 4.64 -11.58
C ALA A 15 -6.39 3.62 -10.79
N VAL A 16 -7.02 2.52 -10.37
CA VAL A 16 -6.32 1.36 -9.79
C VAL A 16 -5.93 0.45 -10.95
N LEU A 17 -4.62 0.40 -11.26
CA LEU A 17 -4.11 -0.56 -12.25
C LEU A 17 -4.15 -1.98 -11.66
N PRO A 18 -4.42 -3.03 -12.46
CA PRO A 18 -4.38 -4.40 -11.96
C PRO A 18 -2.98 -4.69 -11.40
N SER A 19 -2.88 -5.23 -10.18
CA SER A 19 -1.60 -5.63 -9.61
C SER A 19 -1.06 -6.85 -10.36
N GLN A 20 0.08 -6.71 -11.03
CA GLN A 20 0.80 -7.85 -11.61
C GLN A 20 1.62 -8.52 -10.50
N ALA A 21 1.39 -9.82 -10.32
CA ALA A 21 2.11 -10.65 -9.38
C ALA A 21 2.77 -11.81 -10.14
N ALA A 22 4.01 -12.11 -9.79
CA ALA A 22 4.73 -13.29 -10.25
C ALA A 22 4.83 -14.28 -9.09
N VAL A 23 4.54 -15.55 -9.38
CA VAL A 23 4.63 -16.63 -8.39
C VAL A 23 5.63 -17.66 -8.89
N ILE A 24 6.64 -17.93 -8.06
CA ILE A 24 7.54 -19.06 -8.22
C ILE A 24 7.05 -20.13 -7.25
N ARG A 25 6.56 -21.25 -7.78
CA ARG A 25 6.00 -22.34 -6.98
C ARG A 25 6.74 -23.64 -7.31
N VAL A 26 7.34 -24.24 -6.30
CA VAL A 26 7.93 -25.58 -6.40
C VAL A 26 6.85 -26.61 -6.12
N ASP A 27 6.09 -26.40 -5.03
CA ASP A 27 4.95 -27.23 -4.62
C ASP A 27 3.97 -26.41 -3.76
N GLU A 28 3.02 -27.06 -3.10
CA GLU A 28 2.01 -26.41 -2.25
C GLU A 28 2.63 -25.79 -0.97
N ASP A 29 3.68 -26.40 -0.44
CA ASP A 29 4.35 -26.01 0.81
C ASP A 29 5.54 -25.07 0.61
N THR A 30 5.98 -24.92 -0.65
CA THR A 30 7.18 -24.18 -1.04
C THR A 30 6.88 -23.26 -2.21
N PHE A 31 6.64 -21.99 -1.89
CA PHE A 31 6.38 -20.97 -2.90
C PHE A 31 6.83 -19.58 -2.46
N ALA A 32 7.13 -18.75 -3.44
CA ALA A 32 7.34 -17.32 -3.28
C ALA A 32 6.43 -16.56 -4.24
N ASN A 33 5.72 -15.58 -3.72
CA ASN A 33 4.92 -14.63 -4.47
C ASN A 33 5.56 -13.26 -4.33
N THR A 34 5.72 -12.57 -5.45
CA THR A 34 6.15 -11.18 -5.48
C THR A 34 5.23 -10.38 -6.37
N GLY A 35 5.03 -9.11 -6.05
CA GLY A 35 4.19 -8.26 -6.88
C GLY A 35 4.40 -6.79 -6.60
N LEU A 36 3.79 -5.99 -7.48
CA LEU A 36 3.83 -4.55 -7.43
C LEU A 36 2.42 -3.99 -7.22
N LYS A 37 2.30 -3.05 -6.27
CA LYS A 37 1.09 -2.26 -6.01
C LYS A 37 1.39 -0.80 -6.32
N LEU A 38 0.72 -0.27 -7.34
CA LEU A 38 0.84 1.13 -7.74
C LEU A 38 -0.54 1.80 -7.67
N GLN A 39 -0.62 2.92 -6.96
CA GLN A 39 -1.82 3.74 -6.86
C GLN A 39 -1.46 5.21 -7.10
N ILE A 40 -2.09 5.79 -8.11
CA ILE A 40 -1.91 7.18 -8.51
C ILE A 40 -3.25 7.90 -8.36
N TRP A 41 -3.25 9.06 -7.70
CA TRP A 41 -4.43 9.87 -7.45
C TRP A 41 -4.34 11.23 -8.12
N ALA A 42 -5.50 11.74 -8.52
CA ALA A 42 -5.70 13.11 -8.98
C ALA A 42 -6.89 13.70 -8.21
N GLN A 43 -6.65 14.71 -7.38
CA GLN A 43 -7.68 15.26 -6.49
C GLN A 43 -7.72 16.77 -6.56
N ARG A 44 -8.92 17.34 -6.72
CA ARG A 44 -9.12 18.78 -6.55
C ARG A 44 -9.29 19.08 -5.08
N LEU A 45 -8.30 19.74 -4.49
CA LEU A 45 -8.34 20.20 -3.10
C LEU A 45 -8.84 21.64 -3.08
N GLY A 46 -9.99 21.82 -2.44
CA GLY A 46 -10.58 23.13 -2.21
C GLY A 46 -9.84 23.91 -1.12
N LYS A 47 -10.27 25.16 -0.89
CA LYS A 47 -9.71 26.00 0.17
C LYS A 47 -10.13 25.45 1.53
N THR A 48 -9.16 25.04 2.36
CA THR A 48 -9.41 24.54 3.71
C THR A 48 -9.25 25.60 4.80
N THR A 49 -8.60 26.73 4.49
CA THR A 49 -8.38 27.86 5.40
C THR A 49 -8.64 29.21 4.72
N PRO A 50 -9.01 30.27 5.47
CA PRO A 50 -9.13 31.62 4.93
C PRO A 50 -7.79 32.09 4.32
N GLY A 51 -7.81 32.51 3.04
CA GLY A 51 -6.59 32.84 2.28
C GLY A 51 -5.92 31.65 1.57
N GLY A 52 -6.44 30.44 1.74
CA GLY A 52 -5.98 29.25 1.03
C GLY A 52 -6.22 29.32 -0.49
N LYS A 53 -5.33 28.68 -1.25
CA LYS A 53 -5.49 28.48 -2.70
C LYS A 53 -6.11 27.11 -2.95
N ASP A 54 -6.95 27.02 -3.98
CA ASP A 54 -7.41 25.76 -4.53
C ASP A 54 -6.38 25.21 -5.52
N TYR A 55 -6.26 23.89 -5.60
CA TYR A 55 -5.32 23.25 -6.50
C TYR A 55 -5.73 21.82 -6.81
N THR A 56 -5.21 21.29 -7.92
CA THR A 56 -5.31 19.87 -8.24
C THR A 56 -4.01 19.20 -7.81
N ASP A 57 -4.09 18.25 -6.89
CA ASP A 57 -2.97 17.42 -6.43
C ASP A 57 -2.90 16.15 -7.27
N PHE A 58 -1.71 15.83 -7.78
CA PHE A 58 -1.40 14.54 -8.38
C PHE A 58 -0.37 13.85 -7.48
N SER A 59 -0.70 12.67 -6.97
CA SER A 59 0.17 11.99 -6.00
C SER A 59 0.25 10.49 -6.25
N ILE A 60 1.43 9.93 -5.96
CA ILE A 60 1.64 8.47 -5.91
C ILE A 60 1.42 8.06 -4.46
N ASN A 61 0.26 7.47 -4.20
CA ASN A 61 -0.18 7.15 -2.86
C ASN A 61 0.40 5.83 -2.34
N ASN A 62 0.53 4.86 -3.24
CA ASN A 62 1.14 3.57 -2.97
C ASN A 62 2.08 3.24 -4.13
N ALA A 63 3.35 2.98 -3.82
CA ALA A 63 4.30 2.39 -4.75
C ALA A 63 5.04 1.30 -3.99
N ARG A 64 4.43 0.11 -3.92
CA ARG A 64 4.89 -0.96 -3.05
C ARG A 64 5.34 -2.18 -3.85
N ILE A 65 6.46 -2.75 -3.46
CA ILE A 65 6.92 -4.07 -3.88
C ILE A 65 6.76 -4.99 -2.69
N TYR A 66 6.06 -6.10 -2.87
CA TYR A 66 5.88 -7.08 -1.81
C TYR A 66 6.46 -8.43 -2.20
N PHE A 67 6.87 -9.17 -1.17
CA PHE A 67 7.29 -10.56 -1.24
C PHE A 67 6.56 -11.31 -0.14
N SER A 68 6.04 -12.49 -0.42
CA SER A 68 5.40 -13.33 0.57
C SER A 68 5.48 -14.77 0.13
N GLY A 69 5.68 -15.68 1.05
CA GLY A 69 5.77 -17.08 0.69
C GLY A 69 5.98 -17.98 1.88
N GLN A 70 6.20 -19.24 1.57
CA GLN A 70 6.58 -20.25 2.54
C GLN A 70 7.67 -21.12 1.96
N VAL A 71 8.66 -21.42 2.80
CA VAL A 71 9.79 -22.29 2.48
C VAL A 71 9.40 -23.75 2.73
N ASN A 72 8.53 -23.98 3.72
CA ASN A 72 7.88 -25.24 4.02
C ASN A 72 6.62 -24.97 4.87
N LYS A 73 5.94 -26.02 5.34
CA LYS A 73 4.74 -25.92 6.20
C LYS A 73 4.90 -25.06 7.46
N ILE A 74 6.11 -24.95 7.99
CA ILE A 74 6.41 -24.27 9.25
C ILE A 74 6.93 -22.86 9.02
N VAL A 75 7.78 -22.65 8.00
CA VAL A 75 8.51 -21.40 7.82
C VAL A 75 7.90 -20.58 6.71
N GLN A 76 7.29 -19.46 7.10
CA GLN A 76 6.70 -18.47 6.19
C GLN A 76 7.46 -17.14 6.30
N PHE A 77 7.37 -16.33 5.25
CA PHE A 77 8.02 -15.02 5.22
C PHE A 77 7.16 -14.00 4.50
N GLY A 78 7.37 -12.73 4.84
CA GLY A 78 6.73 -11.60 4.20
C GLY A 78 7.59 -10.35 4.26
N ALA A 79 7.57 -9.57 3.19
CA ALA A 79 8.19 -8.26 3.12
C ALA A 79 7.34 -7.32 2.25
N ASN A 80 7.27 -6.05 2.64
CA ASN A 80 6.51 -5.02 1.96
C ASN A 80 7.33 -3.72 2.00
N LEU A 81 7.86 -3.33 0.84
CA LEU A 81 8.73 -2.19 0.66
C LEU A 81 7.96 -1.08 -0.04
N ASP A 82 7.97 0.11 0.54
CA ASP A 82 7.23 1.27 0.08
C ASP A 82 8.17 2.36 -0.42
N PHE A 83 7.89 2.79 -1.62
CA PHE A 83 8.60 3.83 -2.36
C PHE A 83 7.67 5.02 -2.65
N ALA A 84 6.44 5.02 -2.12
CA ALA A 84 5.55 6.16 -2.24
C ALA A 84 6.20 7.39 -1.58
N VAL A 85 6.08 8.53 -2.25
CA VAL A 85 6.60 9.79 -1.73
C VAL A 85 5.65 10.27 -0.64
N HIS A 86 6.02 10.04 0.61
CA HIS A 86 5.28 10.52 1.76
C HIS A 86 5.62 12.01 1.94
N SER A 87 4.65 12.86 1.61
CA SER A 87 4.55 14.30 1.83
C SER A 87 5.78 15.05 2.37
N GLY A 88 6.26 16.03 1.60
CA GLY A 88 7.14 17.08 2.14
C GLY A 88 6.41 17.93 3.21
N GLU A 89 7.14 18.82 3.89
CA GLU A 89 6.75 19.62 5.08
C GLU A 89 5.35 20.27 5.08
N ARG A 90 4.65 20.35 3.94
CA ARG A 90 3.34 21.00 3.77
C ARG A 90 2.20 20.06 3.42
N GLY A 91 2.36 18.74 3.65
CA GLY A 91 1.31 17.76 3.33
C GLY A 91 1.04 17.59 1.83
N ARG A 92 1.96 18.08 0.98
CA ARG A 92 1.86 18.00 -0.49
C ARG A 92 2.65 16.81 -1.00
N GLY A 93 2.14 16.12 -2.01
CA GLY A 93 2.94 15.17 -2.78
C GLY A 93 4.09 15.93 -3.45
N THR A 94 5.34 15.56 -3.15
CA THR A 94 6.48 16.10 -3.89
C THR A 94 6.73 15.18 -5.09
N HIS A 95 6.90 15.75 -6.29
CA HIS A 95 7.24 14.99 -7.50
C HIS A 95 8.75 14.72 -7.61
N GLN A 96 9.46 14.77 -6.49
CA GLN A 96 10.88 14.46 -6.46
C GLN A 96 11.06 12.95 -6.25
N GLY A 97 12.16 12.39 -6.77
CA GLY A 97 12.52 11.01 -6.48
C GLY A 97 12.64 10.78 -4.97
N THR A 98 12.33 9.58 -4.50
CA THR A 98 12.52 9.24 -3.10
C THR A 98 13.98 8.89 -2.85
N SER A 99 14.65 9.60 -1.93
CA SER A 99 16.02 9.25 -1.51
C SER A 99 16.04 8.06 -0.55
N ASN A 100 14.89 7.79 0.10
CA ASN A 100 14.75 6.75 1.11
C ASN A 100 13.52 5.89 0.79
N SER A 101 13.57 4.59 1.05
CA SER A 101 12.41 3.70 1.03
C SER A 101 11.98 3.35 2.45
N ARG A 102 10.71 3.02 2.64
CA ARG A 102 10.18 2.57 3.93
C ARG A 102 9.90 1.07 3.86
N VAL A 103 10.41 0.33 4.82
CA VAL A 103 9.97 -1.05 5.06
C VAL A 103 8.68 -0.97 5.88
N ASN A 104 7.55 -1.38 5.29
CA ASN A 104 6.26 -1.43 5.99
C ASN A 104 6.15 -2.71 6.81
N ASP A 105 6.53 -3.84 6.21
CA ASP A 105 6.59 -5.15 6.87
C ASP A 105 7.84 -5.88 6.37
N ALA A 106 8.48 -6.65 7.24
CA ALA A 106 9.58 -7.57 6.96
C ALA A 106 9.67 -8.57 8.12
N PHE A 107 9.16 -9.78 7.92
CA PHE A 107 9.01 -10.77 8.98
C PHE A 107 9.26 -12.20 8.51
N ILE A 108 9.54 -13.05 9.49
CA ILE A 108 9.48 -14.49 9.41
C ILE A 108 8.38 -14.96 10.35
N ASN A 109 7.55 -15.89 9.90
CA ASN A 109 6.50 -16.50 10.70
C ASN A 109 6.76 -18.01 10.82
N LEU A 110 6.81 -18.50 12.06
CA LEU A 110 6.92 -19.91 12.39
C LEU A 110 5.53 -20.45 12.71
N LYS A 111 4.90 -21.10 11.74
CA LYS A 111 3.61 -21.77 11.85
C LYS A 111 3.81 -23.18 12.40
N LEU A 112 3.94 -23.28 13.72
CA LEU A 112 4.18 -24.56 14.41
C LEU A 112 2.93 -25.46 14.37
N MET A 113 1.75 -24.85 14.43
CA MET A 113 0.42 -25.46 14.21
C MET A 113 -0.55 -24.37 13.71
N ASP A 114 -1.76 -24.74 13.29
CA ASP A 114 -2.70 -23.76 12.71
C ASP A 114 -3.11 -22.68 13.73
N GLU A 115 -3.24 -23.05 15.00
CA GLU A 115 -3.67 -22.20 16.11
C GLU A 115 -2.52 -21.45 16.78
N PHE A 116 -1.27 -21.91 16.61
CA PHE A 116 -0.11 -21.33 17.28
C PHE A 116 1.02 -21.04 16.30
N GLN A 117 1.26 -19.74 16.14
CA GLN A 117 2.24 -19.19 15.23
C GLN A 117 3.07 -18.14 15.96
N VAL A 118 4.37 -18.14 15.69
CA VAL A 118 5.31 -17.18 16.27
C VAL A 118 5.91 -16.35 15.14
N MET A 119 5.54 -15.08 15.10
CA MET A 119 6.04 -14.14 14.09
C MET A 119 7.07 -13.20 14.69
N ALA A 120 8.20 -13.03 13.99
CA ALA A 120 9.29 -12.16 14.38
C ALA A 120 9.69 -11.25 13.21
N GLY A 121 9.97 -9.99 13.52
CA GLY A 121 10.38 -8.98 12.56
C GLY A 121 9.59 -7.69 12.69
N LEU A 122 9.59 -6.90 11.62
CA LEU A 122 8.78 -5.70 11.49
C LEU A 122 7.43 -6.08 10.88
N TYR A 123 6.34 -5.87 11.60
CA TYR A 123 5.00 -6.08 11.06
C TYR A 123 3.99 -5.23 11.82
N ARG A 124 2.85 -4.95 11.18
CA ARG A 124 1.77 -4.23 11.83
C ARG A 124 0.99 -5.11 12.82
N LEU A 125 0.90 -4.66 14.08
CA LEU A 125 0.12 -5.35 15.11
C LEU A 125 -1.39 -5.25 14.83
N PRO A 126 -2.15 -6.36 14.90
CA PRO A 126 -3.58 -6.40 14.57
C PRO A 126 -4.46 -5.92 15.75
N PHE A 127 -4.17 -4.73 16.30
CA PHE A 127 -4.93 -4.18 17.43
C PHE A 127 -6.24 -3.50 17.03
N SER A 128 -6.43 -3.22 15.73
CA SER A 128 -7.63 -2.56 15.21
C SER A 128 -7.93 -2.99 13.77
N ARG A 129 -9.19 -2.86 13.37
CA ARG A 129 -9.60 -3.07 11.97
C ARG A 129 -8.85 -2.16 11.00
N ALA A 130 -8.57 -0.92 11.40
CA ALA A 130 -7.77 0.00 10.60
C ALA A 130 -6.33 -0.52 10.39
N ALA A 131 -5.74 -1.15 11.40
CA ALA A 131 -4.43 -1.77 11.29
C ALA A 131 -4.43 -3.02 10.40
N LEU A 132 -5.54 -3.77 10.35
CA LEU A 132 -5.74 -4.95 9.50
C LEU A 132 -6.09 -4.62 8.04
N THR A 133 -6.48 -3.38 7.74
CA THR A 133 -6.88 -2.97 6.39
C THR A 133 -5.66 -2.49 5.61
N ASP A 134 -5.45 -3.03 4.41
CA ASP A 134 -4.38 -2.57 3.52
C ASP A 134 -4.70 -1.17 3.01
N SER A 135 -3.70 -0.28 3.00
CA SER A 135 -3.85 1.07 2.46
C SER A 135 -4.25 1.07 0.98
N TYR A 136 -3.95 0.00 0.23
CA TYR A 136 -4.36 -0.16 -1.16
C TYR A 136 -5.88 -0.27 -1.33
N SER A 137 -6.59 -0.70 -0.28
CA SER A 137 -8.05 -0.85 -0.31
C SER A 137 -8.79 0.48 -0.21
N TYR A 138 -8.11 1.58 0.14
CA TYR A 138 -8.74 2.90 0.17
C TYR A 138 -8.79 3.48 -1.25
N TYR A 139 -10.00 3.81 -1.70
CA TYR A 139 -10.23 4.56 -2.93
C TYR A 139 -10.12 6.08 -2.74
N ILE A 140 -10.21 6.54 -1.49
CA ILE A 140 -10.16 7.95 -1.08
C ILE A 140 -9.12 8.06 0.06
N PRO A 141 -8.32 9.14 0.15
CA PRO A 141 -7.29 9.42 1.18
C PRO A 141 -7.76 9.49 2.64
N THR A 142 -8.51 8.52 3.15
CA THR A 142 -9.11 8.63 4.49
C THR A 142 -8.40 7.80 5.56
N GLY A 143 -7.38 7.02 5.18
CA GLY A 143 -6.56 6.20 6.09
C GLY A 143 -5.56 6.97 6.97
N TYR A 144 -4.93 6.23 7.89
CA TYR A 144 -3.95 6.75 8.85
C TYR A 144 -2.66 7.18 8.12
N GLY A 145 -2.34 8.48 8.11
CA GLY A 145 -1.23 9.07 7.35
C GLY A 145 -1.66 10.03 6.24
N TYR A 146 -2.95 10.08 5.90
CA TYR A 146 -3.51 11.00 4.90
C TYR A 146 -4.13 12.26 5.52
N SER A 147 -3.76 12.59 6.75
CA SER A 147 -4.09 13.90 7.31
C SER A 147 -3.42 14.96 6.43
N VAL A 148 -4.23 15.70 5.69
CA VAL A 148 -3.87 17.02 5.19
C VAL A 148 -3.55 17.85 6.43
N ARG A 149 -2.28 17.85 6.84
CA ARG A 149 -1.74 18.92 7.67
C ARG A 149 -1.77 20.17 6.80
N GLY A 150 -2.92 20.85 6.83
CA GLY A 150 -3.04 22.26 6.50
C GLY A 150 -2.63 23.07 7.72
#